data_AF-C0BZL3-F1
#
_entry.id   AF-C0BZL3-F1
#
_cell.length_a   1.000
_cell.length_b   1.000
_cell.length_c   1.000
_cell.angle_alpha   90.00
_cell.angle_beta   90.00
_cell.angle_gamma   90.00
#
_symmetry.space_group_name_H-M   'P 1'
#
loop_
_entity.id
_entity.type
_entity.pdbx_description
1 polymer ?
#
loop_
_entity_poly.entity_id
_entity_poly.type
_entity_poly.pdbx_seq_one_letter_code
_entity_poly.pdbx_strand_id
1 'polypeptide(L)' 'MPWRGSEVVTGTFANRGYKILIIKNHLIIYTILEDRKEVVVIYIKNINMNI' A
#
# COMPACT_ATOMS: atom_id res chain seq x y z
N MET A 1 3.96 9.79 -13.22
CA MET A 1 3.28 9.44 -11.95
C MET A 1 2.85 7.98 -12.03
N PRO A 2 3.44 7.03 -11.27
CA PRO A 2 3.04 5.61 -11.18
C PRO A 2 2.17 5.36 -9.92
N TRP A 3 1.29 6.33 -9.67
CA TRP A 3 0.17 6.42 -8.73
C TRP A 3 0.38 5.95 -7.26
N ARG A 4 1.53 6.37 -6.71
CA ARG A 4 1.88 6.65 -5.28
C ARG A 4 1.97 5.51 -4.25
N GLY A 5 3.01 4.71 -4.40
CA GLY A 5 3.54 3.81 -3.38
C GLY A 5 4.52 2.85 -4.04
N SER A 6 5.59 2.46 -3.35
CA SER A 6 6.46 1.39 -3.85
C SER A 6 5.67 0.08 -3.86
N GLU A 7 5.99 -0.83 -4.79
CA GLU A 7 5.46 -2.18 -4.69
C GLU A 7 5.92 -2.81 -3.37
N VAL A 8 5.02 -3.57 -2.73
CA VAL A 8 5.37 -4.38 -1.59
C VAL A 8 6.25 -5.53 -2.09
N VAL A 9 7.53 -5.48 -1.74
CA VAL A 9 8.54 -6.47 -2.15
C VAL A 9 8.88 -7.47 -1.03
N THR A 10 8.36 -7.26 0.17
CA THR A 10 8.66 -8.10 1.35
C THR A 10 7.42 -8.39 2.22
N GLY A 11 7.46 -9.50 2.96
CA GLY A 11 6.39 -9.92 3.86
C GLY A 11 5.18 -10.61 3.20
N THR A 12 4.08 -10.74 3.94
CA THR A 12 2.87 -11.49 3.54
C THR A 12 2.21 -10.98 2.24
N PHE A 13 2.45 -9.72 1.89
CA PHE A 13 1.84 -9.03 0.75
C PHE A 13 2.82 -8.85 -0.43
N ALA A 14 4.01 -9.46 -0.37
CA ALA A 14 5.05 -9.35 -1.38
C ALA A 14 4.65 -9.95 -2.74
N ASN A 15 5.16 -9.37 -3.84
CA ASN A 15 5.07 -9.89 -5.21
C ASN A 15 3.64 -10.09 -5.74
N ARG A 16 2.67 -9.33 -5.20
CA ARG A 16 1.25 -9.36 -5.62
C ARG A 16 0.85 -8.12 -6.42
N GLY A 17 1.79 -7.24 -6.78
CA GLY A 17 1.48 -5.95 -7.40
C GLY A 17 0.85 -4.94 -6.43
N TYR A 18 0.76 -5.26 -5.14
CA TYR A 18 0.25 -4.34 -4.12
C TYR A 18 1.25 -3.24 -3.83
N LYS A 19 0.76 -2.05 -3.54
CA LYS A 19 1.55 -0.86 -3.24
C LYS A 19 1.44 -0.51 -1.77
N ILE A 20 2.52 0.06 -1.22
CA ILE A 20 2.57 0.56 0.15
C ILE A 20 2.55 2.08 0.18
N LEU A 21 1.74 2.62 1.08
CA LEU A 21 1.66 4.04 1.39
C LEU A 21 1.76 4.21 2.91
N ILE A 22 2.74 4.98 3.36
CA ILE A 22 2.91 5.32 4.78
C ILE A 22 2.50 6.78 4.97
N ILE A 23 1.45 7.00 5.76
CA ILE A 23 0.93 8.34 6.06
C ILE A 23 0.70 8.44 7.56
N LYS A 24 1.39 9.37 8.22
CA LYS A 24 1.42 9.46 9.68
C LYS A 24 1.73 8.07 10.26
N ASN A 25 1.05 7.68 11.33
CA ASN A 25 1.21 6.39 12.00
C ASN A 25 0.43 5.26 11.32
N HIS A 26 0.24 5.31 9.99
CA HIS A 26 -0.49 4.27 9.27
C HIS A 26 0.31 3.76 8.08
N LEU A 27 0.41 2.44 8.01
CA LEU A 27 0.86 1.68 6.85
C LEU A 27 -0.37 1.16 6.12
N ILE A 28 -0.51 1.56 4.86
CA ILE A 28 -1.64 1.21 4.00
C ILE A 28 -1.08 0.38 2.84
N ILE A 29 -1.67 -0.79 2.62
CA ILE A 29 -1.42 -1.63 1.46
C ILE A 29 -2.66 -1.56 0.57
N TYR A 30 -2.46 -1.23 -0.69
CA TYR A 30 -3.54 -1.02 -1.63
C TYR A 30 -3.17 -1.53 -3.03
N THR A 31 -4.17 -1.65 -3.90
CA THR A 31 -3.98 -1.95 -5.32
C THR A 31 -4.83 -1.02 -6.17
N ILE A 32 -4.49 -0.92 -7.45
CA ILE A 32 -5.19 -0.07 -8.42
C ILE A 32 -5.81 -0.98 -9.46
N LEU A 33 -7.12 -0.86 -9.65
CA LEU A 33 -7.85 -1.50 -10.72
C LEU A 33 -7.97 -0.50 -11.86
N GLU A 34 -6.96 -0.47 -12.74
CA GLU A 34 -6.83 0.51 -13.82
C GLU A 34 -8.07 0.53 -14.75
N ASP A 35 -8.62 -0.65 -15.08
CA ASP A 35 -9.82 -0.80 -15.92
C ASP A 35 -11.06 -0.11 -15.33
N ARG A 36 -11.11 0.00 -14.00
CA ARG A 36 -12.23 0.61 -13.25
C ARG A 36 -11.91 2.01 -12.74
N LYS A 37 -10.65 2.46 -12.85
CA LYS A 37 -10.14 3.68 -12.23
C LYS A 37 -10.39 3.72 -10.72
N GLU A 38 -10.25 2.58 -10.05
CA GLU A 38 -10.51 2.41 -8.62
C GLU A 38 -9.25 2.09 -7.83
N VAL A 39 -9.22 2.51 -6.56
CA VAL A 39 -8.21 2.14 -5.58
C VAL A 39 -8.84 1.26 -4.53
N VAL A 40 -8.32 0.04 -4.36
CA VAL A 40 -8.80 -0.91 -3.37
C VAL A 40 -7.78 -0.99 -2.24
N VAL A 41 -8.19 -0.62 -1.03
CA VAL A 41 -7.37 -0.78 0.17
C VAL A 41 -7.50 -2.22 0.66
N ILE A 42 -6.37 -2.92 0.70
CA ILE A 42 -6.29 -4.33 1.11
C ILE A 42 -6.09 -4.43 2.62
N TYR A 43 -5.25 -3.55 3.17
CA TYR A 43 -4.84 -3.64 4.55
C TYR A 43 -4.44 -2.27 5.10
N ILE A 44 -4.81 -2.01 6.35
CA ILE A 44 -4.37 -0.83 7.10
C ILE A 44 -3.83 -1.32 8.43
N LYS A 45 -2.64 -0.85 8.78
CA LYS A 45 -2.04 -1.07 10.09
C LYS A 45 -1.63 0.25 10.70
N ASN A 46 -2.02 0.46 11.95
CA ASN A 46 -1.40 1.51 12.75
C ASN A 46 0.05 1.08 13.08
N ILE A 47 1.01 1.92 12.74
CA ILE A 47 2.41 1.73 13.04
C ILE A 47 2.82 2.79 14.06
N ASN A 48 3.31 2.35 15.21
CA ASN A 48 4.01 3.25 16.12
C ASN A 48 5.37 3.57 15.51
N MET A 49 5.48 4.75 14.93
CA MET A 49 6.78 5.35 14.61
C MET A 49 7.35 5.87 15.93
N ASN A 50 8.12 5.03 16.63
CA ASN A 50 9.04 5.54 17.64
C ASN A 50 10.13 6.30 16.88
N ILE A 51 9.97 7.62 16.81
CA ILE A 51 11.00 8.55 16.35
C ILE A 51 11.90 8.86 17.53
#